data_AF-A0A6P3FB35-F1
#
_entry.id   AF-A0A6P3FB35-F1
#
_cell.length_a   1.000
_cell.length_b   1.000
_cell.length_c   1.000
_cell.angle_alpha   90.00
_cell.angle_beta   90.00
_cell.angle_gamma   90.00
#
_symmetry.space_group_name_H-M   'P 1'
#
loop_
_entity.id
_entity.type
_entity.pdbx_description
1 polymer ?
#
loop_
_entity_poly.entity_id
_entity_poly.type
_entity_poly.pdbx_seq_one_letter_code
_entity_poly.pdbx_strand_id
1 'polypeptide(L)'
;MSAWAVRSHGWGRGRCAGRRKASALATLCLLAMEAALLWFCNWSTLTVCAALKLPQIHAQLAARSARGVSLSSLLLELAGFLVCLRYQYYYGSPVLTYLEYPILIVQDVVLLLCVFHFNGDMKQAAPYLAVFAASWFVLGLHQGVIDVAMNLCTLVSAASKLAQLQYLWKAQDSGTASALTWGLSAYTSAARIVTTFMTTGDLTVLTRFVIMLALNIWVTGTVLRYRKPRSKAE
;
A
#
# COMPACT_ATOMS: atom_id res chain seq x y z
N MET A 1 -47.42 -5.05 -58.29
CA MET A 1 -46.21 -5.69 -57.73
C MET A 1 -45.06 -4.70 -57.92
N SER A 2 -44.29 -4.22 -56.95
CA SER A 2 -44.27 -4.36 -55.49
C SER A 2 -43.29 -3.29 -54.97
N ALA A 3 -43.75 -2.05 -54.78
CA ALA A 3 -42.98 -0.96 -54.13
C ALA A 3 -42.71 -1.23 -52.63
N TRP A 4 -43.20 -2.36 -52.11
CA TRP A 4 -43.04 -2.81 -50.73
C TRP A 4 -41.75 -3.57 -50.44
N ALA A 5 -41.01 -4.02 -51.45
CA ALA A 5 -39.79 -4.83 -51.25
C ALA A 5 -38.52 -4.02 -50.90
N VAL A 6 -38.50 -2.69 -51.15
CA VAL A 6 -37.31 -1.86 -50.92
C VAL A 6 -37.25 -1.27 -49.50
N ARG A 7 -38.38 -1.21 -48.78
CA ARG A 7 -38.47 -0.51 -47.48
C ARG A 7 -38.13 -1.39 -46.26
N SER A 8 -38.08 -2.72 -46.40
CA SER A 8 -37.77 -3.64 -45.30
C SER A 8 -36.26 -3.84 -45.04
N HIS A 9 -35.39 -3.56 -46.01
CA HIS A 9 -33.93 -3.74 -45.86
C HIS A 9 -33.20 -2.61 -45.09
N GLY A 10 -33.84 -1.46 -44.88
CA GLY A 10 -33.27 -0.34 -44.12
C GLY A 10 -33.51 -0.42 -42.60
N TRP A 11 -34.62 -1.03 -42.19
CA TRP A 11 -35.09 -0.97 -40.79
C TRP A 11 -34.33 -1.94 -39.85
N GLY A 12 -33.82 -3.06 -40.38
CA GLY A 12 -32.95 -3.99 -39.64
C GLY A 12 -31.55 -3.45 -39.38
N ARG A 13 -30.96 -2.71 -40.35
CA ARG A 13 -29.61 -2.15 -40.22
C ARG A 13 -29.53 -1.02 -39.20
N GLY A 14 -30.56 -0.18 -39.09
CA GLY A 14 -30.65 0.88 -38.10
C GLY A 14 -30.70 0.37 -36.65
N ARG A 15 -31.44 -0.73 -36.40
CA ARG A 15 -31.50 -1.36 -35.07
C ARG A 15 -30.20 -2.05 -34.67
N CYS A 16 -29.51 -2.72 -35.60
CA CYS A 16 -28.18 -3.31 -35.33
C CYS A 16 -27.09 -2.24 -35.18
N ALA A 17 -27.20 -1.10 -35.88
CA ALA A 17 -26.29 0.04 -35.68
C ALA A 17 -26.53 0.74 -34.34
N GLY A 18 -27.79 0.94 -33.93
CA GLY A 18 -28.15 1.49 -32.62
C GLY A 18 -27.70 0.60 -31.46
N ARG A 19 -27.87 -0.72 -31.57
CA ARG A 19 -27.42 -1.68 -30.55
C ARG A 19 -25.89 -1.74 -30.43
N ARG A 20 -25.16 -1.62 -31.55
CA ARG A 20 -23.68 -1.51 -31.57
C ARG A 20 -23.17 -0.18 -31.01
N LYS A 21 -23.88 0.93 -31.27
CA LYS A 21 -23.57 2.23 -30.65
C LYS A 21 -23.84 2.21 -29.14
N ALA A 22 -24.95 1.62 -28.70
CA ALA A 22 -25.27 1.47 -27.29
C ALA A 22 -24.27 0.57 -26.57
N SER A 23 -23.85 -0.55 -27.18
CA SER A 23 -22.80 -1.41 -26.61
C SER A 23 -21.44 -0.71 -26.56
N ALA A 24 -21.07 0.04 -27.61
CA ALA A 24 -19.83 0.82 -27.62
C ALA A 24 -19.84 1.94 -26.57
N LEU A 25 -20.96 2.64 -26.39
CA LEU A 25 -21.13 3.64 -25.34
C LEU A 25 -21.07 3.03 -23.94
N ALA A 26 -21.65 1.85 -23.73
CA ALA A 26 -21.53 1.13 -22.47
C ALA A 26 -20.08 0.71 -22.19
N THR A 27 -19.34 0.21 -23.18
CA THR A 27 -17.91 -0.11 -23.05
C THR A 27 -17.07 1.15 -22.77
N LEU A 28 -17.34 2.26 -23.45
CA LEU A 28 -16.66 3.54 -23.20
C LEU A 28 -16.93 4.08 -21.80
N CYS A 29 -18.17 3.98 -21.32
CA CYS A 29 -18.56 4.38 -19.97
C CYS A 29 -17.86 3.51 -18.91
N LEU A 30 -17.79 2.19 -19.15
CA LEU A 30 -17.09 1.25 -18.28
C LEU A 30 -15.59 1.59 -18.20
N LEU A 31 -14.93 1.80 -19.34
CA LEU A 31 -13.51 2.18 -19.40
C LEU A 31 -13.25 3.54 -18.72
N ALA A 32 -14.15 4.51 -18.89
CA ALA A 32 -14.04 5.80 -18.22
C ALA A 32 -14.16 5.67 -16.69
N MET A 33 -15.07 4.83 -16.22
CA MET A 33 -15.23 4.53 -14.79
C MET A 33 -14.01 3.80 -14.22
N GLU A 34 -13.47 2.82 -14.94
CA GLU A 34 -12.26 2.10 -14.55
C GLU A 34 -11.05 3.05 -14.44
N ALA A 35 -10.87 3.93 -15.42
CA ALA A 35 -9.81 4.94 -15.41
C ALA A 35 -9.98 5.92 -14.24
N ALA A 36 -11.20 6.39 -13.96
CA ALA A 36 -11.48 7.27 -12.83
C ALA A 36 -11.19 6.60 -11.48
N LEU A 37 -11.57 5.33 -11.34
CA LEU A 37 -11.31 4.54 -10.13
C LEU A 37 -9.81 4.32 -9.91
N LEU A 38 -9.08 3.93 -10.96
CA LEU A 38 -7.63 3.78 -10.92
C LEU A 38 -6.93 5.08 -10.55
N TRP A 39 -7.34 6.18 -11.16
CA TRP A 39 -6.80 7.50 -10.85
C TRP A 39 -7.04 7.83 -9.37
N PHE A 40 -8.28 7.70 -8.90
CA PHE A 40 -8.64 7.96 -7.51
C PHE A 40 -7.81 7.11 -6.52
N CYS A 41 -7.78 5.79 -6.71
CA CYS A 41 -7.07 4.88 -5.81
C CYS A 41 -5.56 5.14 -5.74
N ASN A 42 -4.91 5.41 -6.88
CA ASN A 42 -3.48 5.69 -6.90
C ASN A 42 -3.16 7.02 -6.20
N TRP A 43 -3.87 8.10 -6.56
CA TRP A 43 -3.61 9.43 -5.99
C TRP A 43 -3.98 9.53 -4.50
N SER A 44 -5.08 8.91 -4.09
CA SER A 44 -5.45 8.86 -2.68
C SER A 44 -4.43 8.09 -1.86
N THR A 45 -3.95 6.93 -2.37
CA THR A 45 -2.93 6.13 -1.69
C THR A 45 -1.62 6.90 -1.56
N LEU A 46 -1.17 7.55 -2.63
CA LEU A 46 0.03 8.40 -2.59
C LEU A 46 -0.09 9.50 -1.54
N THR A 47 -1.24 10.16 -1.48
CA THR A 47 -1.50 11.22 -0.50
C THR A 47 -1.46 10.69 0.94
N VAL A 48 -2.12 9.55 1.20
CA VAL A 48 -2.10 8.91 2.52
C VAL A 48 -0.67 8.49 2.90
N CYS A 49 0.05 7.79 2.03
CA CYS A 49 1.42 7.36 2.28
C CYS A 49 2.41 8.52 2.47
N ALA A 50 2.23 9.63 1.75
CA ALA A 50 3.04 10.84 1.91
C ALA A 50 2.78 11.53 3.26
N ALA A 51 1.56 11.46 3.79
CA ALA A 51 1.22 12.11 5.05
C ALA A 51 1.52 11.24 6.29
N LEU A 52 1.56 9.92 6.15
CA LEU A 52 1.59 8.97 7.29
C LEU A 52 2.80 9.12 8.22
N LYS A 53 4.01 9.39 7.70
CA LYS A 53 5.24 9.45 8.51
C LYS A 53 5.59 10.86 8.98
N LEU A 54 4.95 11.90 8.43
CA LEU A 54 5.18 13.29 8.82
C LEU A 54 4.93 13.55 10.32
N PRO A 55 3.88 13.02 10.97
CA PRO A 55 3.69 13.18 12.41
C PRO A 55 4.82 12.57 13.23
N GLN A 56 5.39 11.45 12.77
CA GLN A 56 6.49 10.76 13.46
C GLN A 56 7.79 11.55 13.34
N ILE A 57 8.09 12.10 12.15
CA ILE A 57 9.23 13.00 11.93
C ILE A 57 9.08 14.26 12.79
N HIS A 58 7.90 14.89 12.76
CA HIS A 58 7.64 16.09 13.57
C HIS A 58 7.79 15.82 15.07
N ALA A 59 7.29 14.68 15.56
CA ALA A 59 7.42 14.30 16.96
C ALA A 59 8.88 14.16 17.40
N GLN A 60 9.75 13.54 16.59
CA GLN A 60 11.18 13.46 16.89
C GLN A 60 11.87 14.82 16.89
N LEU A 61 11.55 15.67 15.90
CA LEU A 61 12.11 17.02 15.82
C LEU A 61 11.69 17.89 17.00
N ALA A 62 10.42 17.83 17.38
CA ALA A 62 9.88 18.56 18.53
C ALA A 62 10.46 18.05 19.86
N ALA A 63 10.62 16.73 20.01
CA ALA A 63 11.21 16.14 21.20
C ALA A 63 12.74 16.26 21.26
N ARG A 64 13.40 16.65 20.15
CA ARG A 64 14.87 16.66 20.00
C ARG A 64 15.53 15.36 20.46
N SER A 65 14.85 14.23 20.27
CA SER A 65 15.26 12.94 20.82
C SER A 65 14.80 11.80 19.92
N ALA A 66 15.56 10.70 19.92
CA ALA A 66 15.15 9.44 19.30
C ALA A 66 14.21 8.60 20.19
N ARG A 67 13.85 9.07 21.40
CA ARG A 67 12.92 8.36 22.29
C ARG A 67 11.56 8.15 21.60
N GLY A 68 11.12 6.90 21.56
CA GLY A 68 9.83 6.50 20.98
C GLY A 68 9.90 5.88 19.59
N VAL A 69 11.06 5.91 18.93
CA VAL A 69 11.26 5.23 17.63
C VAL A 69 12.24 4.07 17.80
N SER A 70 11.77 2.85 17.51
CA SER A 70 12.62 1.66 17.53
C SER A 70 13.42 1.55 16.23
N LEU A 71 14.75 1.57 16.34
CA LEU A 71 15.67 1.42 15.20
C LEU A 71 15.39 0.10 14.44
N SER A 72 15.23 -1.00 15.16
CA SER A 72 14.95 -2.31 14.55
C SER A 72 13.63 -2.35 13.79
N SER A 73 12.60 -1.68 14.32
CA SER A 73 11.31 -1.57 13.62
C SER A 73 11.45 -0.75 12.33
N LEU A 74 12.15 0.38 12.39
CA LEU A 74 12.38 1.25 11.24
C LEU A 74 13.18 0.54 10.14
N LEU A 75 14.24 -0.20 10.50
CA LEU A 75 15.02 -0.98 9.54
C LEU A 75 14.19 -2.09 8.88
N LEU A 76 13.31 -2.73 9.64
CA LEU A 76 12.42 -3.78 9.13
C LEU A 76 11.38 -3.21 8.15
N GLU A 77 10.83 -2.03 8.43
CA GLU A 77 9.95 -1.29 7.51
C GLU A 77 10.69 -0.94 6.21
N LEU A 78 11.90 -0.36 6.34
CA LEU A 78 12.74 0.01 5.21
C LEU A 78 13.06 -1.19 4.30
N ALA A 79 13.43 -2.33 4.89
CA ALA A 79 13.69 -3.57 4.17
C ALA A 79 12.42 -4.08 3.47
N GLY A 80 11.25 -4.02 4.13
CA GLY A 80 9.99 -4.43 3.55
C GLY A 80 9.59 -3.59 2.33
N PHE A 81 9.74 -2.26 2.41
CA PHE A 81 9.48 -1.36 1.30
C PHE A 81 10.47 -1.56 0.15
N LEU A 82 11.76 -1.79 0.45
CA LEU A 82 12.77 -2.08 -0.56
C LEU A 82 12.44 -3.35 -1.35
N VAL A 83 12.06 -4.43 -0.66
CA VAL A 83 11.67 -5.69 -1.31
C VAL A 83 10.44 -5.48 -2.20
N CYS A 84 9.41 -4.78 -1.70
CA CYS A 84 8.19 -4.50 -2.50
C CYS A 84 8.51 -3.67 -3.74
N LEU A 85 9.30 -2.60 -3.58
CA LEU A 85 9.73 -1.74 -4.67
C LEU A 85 10.55 -2.53 -5.70
N ARG A 86 11.54 -3.29 -5.24
CA ARG A 86 12.42 -4.04 -6.13
C ARG A 86 11.67 -5.13 -6.88
N TYR A 87 10.73 -5.81 -6.23
CA TYR A 87 9.88 -6.82 -6.85
C TYR A 87 9.07 -6.22 -8.01
N GLN A 88 8.35 -5.12 -7.75
CA GLN A 88 7.55 -4.47 -8.79
C GLN A 88 8.39 -3.87 -9.92
N TYR A 89 9.57 -3.34 -9.59
CA TYR A 89 10.52 -2.85 -10.60
C TYR A 89 11.07 -4.01 -11.45
N TYR A 90 11.41 -5.14 -10.84
CA TYR A 90 11.97 -6.31 -11.52
C TYR A 90 10.97 -6.92 -12.53
N TYR A 91 9.70 -7.02 -12.16
CA TYR A 91 8.64 -7.55 -13.03
C TYR A 91 8.05 -6.51 -14.00
N GLY A 92 8.58 -5.28 -14.02
CA GLY A 92 8.17 -4.26 -14.99
C GLY A 92 6.76 -3.72 -14.77
N SER A 93 6.27 -3.71 -13.53
CA SER A 93 4.96 -3.15 -13.19
C SER A 93 4.86 -1.66 -13.58
N PRO A 94 3.65 -1.11 -13.81
CA PRO A 94 3.49 0.32 -14.07
C PRO A 94 3.95 1.18 -12.88
N VAL A 95 4.65 2.29 -13.13
CA VAL A 95 5.28 3.09 -12.07
C VAL A 95 4.29 3.54 -10.98
N LEU A 96 3.06 3.90 -11.34
CA LEU A 96 2.04 4.33 -10.37
C LEU A 96 1.69 3.24 -9.32
N THR A 97 1.89 1.96 -9.63
CA THR A 97 1.53 0.85 -8.72
C THR A 97 2.52 0.65 -7.58
N TYR A 98 3.69 1.29 -7.64
CA TYR A 98 4.71 1.21 -6.60
C TYR A 98 5.34 2.56 -6.23
N LEU A 99 4.88 3.68 -6.81
CA LEU A 99 5.45 5.01 -6.58
C LEU A 99 5.37 5.47 -5.11
N GLU A 100 4.45 4.89 -4.33
CA GLU A 100 4.35 5.11 -2.90
C GLU A 100 5.56 4.55 -2.13
N TYR A 101 6.18 3.45 -2.58
CA TYR A 101 7.29 2.84 -1.85
C TYR A 101 8.55 3.72 -1.85
N PRO A 102 9.00 4.33 -2.97
CA PRO A 102 10.08 5.32 -2.95
C PRO A 102 9.78 6.49 -2.01
N ILE A 103 8.55 7.01 -2.01
CA ILE A 103 8.14 8.12 -1.14
C ILE A 103 8.23 7.72 0.35
N LEU A 104 7.82 6.50 0.69
CA LEU A 104 7.93 5.96 2.05
C LEU A 104 9.39 5.71 2.45
N ILE A 105 10.19 5.13 1.55
CA ILE A 105 11.63 4.88 1.78
C ILE A 105 12.36 6.18 2.07
N VAL A 106 12.12 7.25 1.31
CA VAL A 106 12.76 8.56 1.55
C VAL A 106 12.40 9.08 2.94
N GLN A 107 11.13 9.01 3.33
CA GLN A 107 10.68 9.45 4.67
C GLN A 107 11.31 8.61 5.79
N ASP A 108 11.39 7.29 5.64
CA ASP A 108 11.99 6.40 6.64
C ASP A 108 13.53 6.58 6.72
N VAL A 109 14.21 6.86 5.60
CA VAL A 109 15.63 7.23 5.62
C VAL A 109 15.85 8.55 6.36
N VAL A 110 15.01 9.56 6.13
CA VAL A 110 15.08 10.83 6.88
C VAL A 110 14.88 10.57 8.37
N LEU A 111 13.90 9.74 8.74
CA LEU A 111 13.65 9.34 10.13
C LEU A 111 14.88 8.63 10.73
N LEU A 112 15.50 7.72 9.98
CA LEU A 112 16.70 6.97 10.39
C LEU A 112 17.87 7.92 10.67
N LEU A 113 18.09 8.89 9.78
CA LEU A 113 19.12 9.92 9.96
C LEU A 113 18.83 10.78 11.19
N CYS A 114 17.58 11.17 11.44
CA CYS A 114 17.20 11.88 12.65
C CYS A 114 17.49 11.05 13.92
N VAL A 115 17.19 9.75 13.92
CA VAL A 115 17.51 8.85 15.05
C VAL A 115 19.00 8.85 15.34
N PHE A 116 19.86 8.66 14.34
CA PHE A 116 21.30 8.67 14.54
C PHE A 116 21.85 10.04 14.92
N HIS A 117 21.29 11.12 14.36
CA HIS A 117 21.67 12.48 14.70
C HIS A 117 21.41 12.80 16.18
N PHE A 118 20.22 12.45 16.69
CA PHE A 118 19.87 12.70 18.10
C PHE A 118 20.55 11.75 19.09
N ASN A 119 20.98 10.57 18.63
CA ASN A 119 21.79 9.66 19.44
C ASN A 119 23.28 10.08 19.50
N GLY A 120 23.71 11.08 18.71
CA GLY A 120 25.09 11.56 18.68
C GLY A 120 26.04 10.74 17.80
N ASP A 121 25.56 9.65 17.20
CA ASP A 121 26.37 8.65 16.49
C ASP A 121 26.07 8.61 14.98
N MET A 122 26.15 9.76 14.31
CA MET A 122 25.83 9.89 12.87
C MET A 122 26.65 8.93 11.97
N LYS A 123 27.87 8.57 12.39
CA LYS A 123 28.73 7.62 11.68
C LYS A 123 28.12 6.21 11.59
N GLN A 124 27.27 5.84 12.55
CA GLN A 124 26.59 4.54 12.53
C GLN A 124 25.52 4.46 11.43
N ALA A 125 25.05 5.57 10.87
CA ALA A 125 24.09 5.55 9.76
C ALA A 125 24.70 4.99 8.45
N ALA A 126 26.00 5.21 8.23
CA ALA A 126 26.70 4.83 7.00
C ALA A 126 26.61 3.32 6.67
N PRO A 127 26.92 2.37 7.59
CA PRO A 127 26.79 0.95 7.30
C PRO A 127 25.35 0.53 6.96
N TYR A 128 24.32 1.13 7.59
CA TYR A 128 22.93 0.81 7.26
C TYR A 128 22.55 1.25 5.85
N LEU A 129 22.96 2.46 5.44
CA LEU A 129 22.74 2.95 4.08
C LEU A 129 23.52 2.12 3.05
N ALA A 130 24.73 1.68 3.38
CA ALA A 130 25.52 0.79 2.52
C ALA A 130 24.85 -0.57 2.35
N VAL A 131 24.37 -1.18 3.44
CA VAL A 131 23.61 -2.45 3.39
C VAL A 131 22.32 -2.27 2.58
N PHE A 132 21.62 -1.14 2.73
CA PHE A 132 20.41 -0.84 1.97
C PHE A 132 20.69 -0.74 0.46
N ALA A 133 21.73 0.00 0.08
CA ALA A 133 22.16 0.12 -1.32
C ALA A 133 22.62 -1.23 -1.89
N ALA A 134 23.41 -2.00 -1.13
CA ALA A 134 23.83 -3.34 -1.54
C ALA A 134 22.62 -4.28 -1.73
N SER A 135 21.65 -4.23 -0.82
CA SER A 135 20.42 -5.03 -0.90
C SER A 135 19.63 -4.77 -2.19
N TRP A 136 19.58 -3.51 -2.65
CA TRP A 136 18.93 -3.16 -3.93
C TRP A 136 19.53 -3.92 -5.11
N PHE A 137 20.87 -4.01 -5.19
CA PHE A 137 21.54 -4.73 -6.26
C PHE A 137 21.38 -6.24 -6.11
N VAL A 138 21.58 -6.78 -4.90
CA VAL A 138 21.51 -8.23 -4.63
C VAL A 138 20.12 -8.79 -4.94
N LEU A 139 19.07 -8.11 -4.50
CA LEU A 139 17.68 -8.50 -4.78
C LEU A 139 17.38 -8.52 -6.28
N GLY A 140 18.14 -7.80 -7.09
CA GLY A 140 18.00 -7.72 -8.54
C GLY A 140 18.72 -8.80 -9.34
N LEU A 141 19.57 -9.62 -8.71
CA LEU A 141 20.48 -10.51 -9.44
C LEU A 141 19.78 -11.75 -10.01
N HIS A 142 18.76 -12.26 -9.31
CA HIS A 142 18.13 -13.53 -9.68
C HIS A 142 16.66 -13.55 -9.28
N GLN A 143 15.80 -14.06 -10.18
CA GLN A 143 14.36 -14.14 -9.98
C GLN A 143 13.98 -14.90 -8.69
N GLY A 144 14.63 -16.05 -8.44
CA GLY A 144 14.35 -16.83 -7.23
C GLY A 144 14.65 -16.08 -5.93
N VAL A 145 15.62 -15.16 -5.93
CA VAL A 145 15.95 -14.36 -4.73
C VAL A 145 14.84 -13.35 -4.45
N ILE A 146 14.35 -12.64 -5.47
CA ILE A 146 13.32 -11.62 -5.29
C ILE A 146 11.95 -12.23 -4.93
N ASP A 147 11.61 -13.38 -5.49
CA ASP A 147 10.35 -14.10 -5.17
C ASP A 147 10.37 -14.61 -3.72
N VAL A 148 11.47 -15.22 -3.29
CA VAL A 148 11.65 -15.66 -1.90
C VAL A 148 11.63 -14.45 -0.96
N ALA A 149 12.32 -13.36 -1.31
CA ALA A 149 12.32 -12.14 -0.51
C ALA A 149 10.90 -11.57 -0.34
N MET A 150 10.10 -11.52 -1.40
CA MET A 150 8.73 -11.01 -1.36
C MET A 150 7.80 -11.88 -0.49
N ASN A 151 7.94 -13.21 -0.58
CA ASN A 151 7.19 -14.14 0.27
C ASN A 151 7.60 -14.02 1.74
N LEU A 152 8.90 -13.99 2.04
CA LEU A 152 9.41 -13.78 3.39
C LEU A 152 8.96 -12.43 3.96
N CYS A 153 9.02 -11.36 3.16
CA CYS A 153 8.53 -10.04 3.57
C CYS A 153 7.05 -10.10 3.96
N THR A 154 6.24 -10.86 3.23
CA THR A 154 4.82 -11.05 3.51
C THR A 154 4.58 -11.83 4.79
N LEU A 155 5.33 -12.92 5.01
CA LEU A 155 5.28 -13.70 6.24
C LEU A 155 5.69 -12.89 7.46
N VAL A 156 6.80 -12.14 7.37
CA VAL A 156 7.28 -11.27 8.45
C VAL A 156 6.25 -10.17 8.75
N SER A 157 5.68 -9.55 7.72
CA SER A 157 4.64 -8.52 7.89
C SER A 157 3.36 -9.08 8.54
N ALA A 158 3.01 -10.34 8.23
CA ALA A 158 1.86 -11.01 8.83
C ALA A 158 2.14 -11.37 10.29
N ALA A 159 3.30 -11.97 10.57
CA ALA A 159 3.74 -12.33 11.92
C ALA A 159 3.79 -11.11 12.85
N SER A 160 4.28 -9.96 12.36
CA SER A 160 4.30 -8.71 13.11
C SER A 160 2.88 -8.25 13.53
N LYS A 161 1.91 -8.31 12.61
CA LYS A 161 0.51 -7.94 12.92
C LYS A 161 -0.16 -8.93 13.87
N LEU A 162 0.15 -10.22 13.73
CA LEU A 162 -0.32 -11.26 14.65
C LEU A 162 0.27 -11.07 16.05
N ALA A 163 1.56 -10.74 16.17
CA ALA A 163 2.18 -10.43 17.44
C ALA A 163 1.55 -9.19 18.09
N GLN A 164 1.25 -8.14 17.30
CA GLN A 164 0.52 -6.97 17.79
C GLN A 164 -0.88 -7.34 18.29
N LEU A 165 -1.59 -8.22 17.57
CA LEU A 165 -2.91 -8.69 17.96
C LEU A 165 -2.87 -9.50 19.27
N GLN A 166 -1.89 -10.39 19.41
CA GLN A 166 -1.65 -11.14 20.65
C GLN A 166 -1.34 -10.22 21.82
N TYR A 167 -0.56 -9.16 21.60
CA TYR A 167 -0.28 -8.15 22.61
C TYR A 167 -1.57 -7.44 23.04
N LEU A 168 -2.42 -7.01 22.09
CA LEU A 168 -3.70 -6.37 22.40
C LEU A 168 -4.64 -7.29 23.20
N TRP A 169 -4.73 -8.56 22.84
CA TRP A 169 -5.56 -9.52 23.59
C TRP A 169 -5.06 -9.75 25.02
N LYS A 170 -3.74 -9.77 25.23
CA LYS A 170 -3.17 -9.92 26.58
C LYS A 170 -3.33 -8.64 27.42
N ALA A 171 -3.14 -7.48 26.80
CA ALA A 171 -3.22 -6.19 27.50
C ALA A 171 -4.65 -5.76 27.80
N GLN A 172 -5.65 -6.20 27.01
CA GLN A 172 -7.05 -5.73 27.08
C GLN A 172 -7.16 -4.18 27.03
N ASP A 173 -6.18 -3.52 26.42
CA ASP A 173 -6.13 -2.07 26.27
C ASP A 173 -5.56 -1.75 24.88
N SER A 174 -6.20 -0.81 24.20
CA SER A 174 -5.72 -0.26 22.93
C SER A 174 -4.35 0.46 23.06
N GLY A 175 -3.99 0.94 24.26
CA GLY A 175 -2.68 1.54 24.53
C GLY A 175 -2.30 2.64 23.53
N THR A 176 -1.14 2.49 22.89
CA THR A 176 -0.61 3.39 21.85
C THR A 176 -1.10 3.05 20.43
N ALA A 177 -1.82 1.94 20.23
CA ALA A 177 -2.27 1.51 18.91
C ALA A 177 -3.49 2.34 18.46
N SER A 178 -3.31 3.15 17.42
CA SER A 178 -4.37 4.01 16.89
C SER A 178 -5.23 3.30 15.87
N ALA A 179 -6.55 3.26 16.11
CA ALA A 179 -7.53 2.71 15.16
C ALA A 179 -7.48 3.42 13.80
N LEU A 180 -7.15 4.72 13.78
CA LEU A 180 -7.01 5.49 12.55
C LEU A 180 -5.81 4.99 11.72
N THR A 181 -4.67 4.72 12.35
CA THR A 181 -3.47 4.23 11.65
C THR A 181 -3.69 2.85 11.04
N TRP A 182 -4.29 1.93 11.80
CA TRP A 182 -4.62 0.59 11.32
C TRP A 182 -5.73 0.62 10.26
N GLY A 183 -6.70 1.52 10.39
CA GLY A 183 -7.75 1.76 9.40
C GLY A 183 -7.23 2.33 8.09
N LEU A 184 -6.33 3.32 8.14
CA LEU A 184 -5.65 3.85 6.94
C LEU A 184 -4.76 2.79 6.28
N SER A 185 -4.15 1.91 7.07
CA SER A 185 -3.40 0.76 6.55
C SER A 185 -4.32 -0.26 5.86
N ALA A 186 -5.52 -0.51 6.40
CA ALA A 186 -6.54 -1.32 5.74
C ALA A 186 -7.01 -0.68 4.42
N TYR A 187 -7.31 0.62 4.44
CA TYR A 187 -7.70 1.38 3.25
C TYR A 187 -6.64 1.28 2.15
N THR A 188 -5.36 1.49 2.49
CA THR A 188 -4.25 1.40 1.55
C THR A 188 -4.14 -0.01 0.94
N SER A 189 -4.25 -1.06 1.75
CA SER A 189 -4.27 -2.44 1.23
C SER A 189 -5.45 -2.69 0.29
N ALA A 190 -6.64 -2.17 0.62
CA ALA A 190 -7.83 -2.32 -0.23
C ALA A 190 -7.68 -1.59 -1.57
N ALA A 191 -7.19 -0.34 -1.55
CA ALA A 191 -6.89 0.41 -2.77
C ALA A 191 -5.88 -0.35 -3.64
N ARG A 192 -4.85 -0.95 -3.03
CA ARG A 192 -3.83 -1.72 -3.74
C ARG A 192 -4.34 -3.03 -4.33
N ILE A 193 -5.28 -3.71 -3.68
CA ILE A 193 -5.97 -4.88 -4.25
C ILE A 193 -6.67 -4.46 -5.54
N VAL A 194 -7.44 -3.38 -5.50
CA VAL A 194 -8.17 -2.86 -6.68
C VAL A 194 -7.20 -2.48 -7.79
N THR A 195 -6.18 -1.67 -7.50
CA THR A 195 -5.22 -1.23 -8.53
C THR A 195 -4.42 -2.39 -9.10
N THR A 196 -3.96 -3.33 -8.27
CA THR A 196 -3.21 -4.52 -8.72
C THR A 196 -4.07 -5.38 -9.63
N PHE A 197 -5.31 -5.65 -9.23
CA PHE A 197 -6.24 -6.43 -10.05
C PHE A 197 -6.51 -5.78 -11.41
N MET A 198 -6.63 -4.46 -11.46
CA MET A 198 -6.93 -3.71 -12.68
C MET A 198 -5.72 -3.42 -13.57
N THR A 199 -4.48 -3.47 -13.05
CA THR A 199 -3.27 -3.05 -13.80
C THR A 199 -2.33 -4.19 -14.15
N THR A 200 -1.93 -5.00 -13.16
CA THR A 200 -0.91 -6.05 -13.36
C THR A 200 -1.47 -7.45 -13.27
N GLY A 201 -2.50 -7.68 -12.46
CA GLY A 201 -3.04 -9.02 -12.19
C GLY A 201 -2.06 -9.94 -11.45
N ASP A 202 -1.00 -9.39 -10.84
CA ASP A 202 0.03 -10.16 -10.15
C ASP A 202 -0.52 -10.81 -8.88
N LEU A 203 -0.60 -12.15 -8.89
CA LEU A 203 -1.15 -12.94 -7.79
C LEU A 203 -0.29 -12.87 -6.53
N THR A 204 1.04 -12.78 -6.64
CA THR A 204 1.93 -12.67 -5.47
C THR A 204 1.68 -11.37 -4.72
N VAL A 205 1.62 -10.27 -5.46
CA VAL A 205 1.33 -8.93 -4.90
C VAL A 205 -0.11 -8.87 -4.36
N LEU A 206 -1.06 -9.44 -5.09
CA LEU A 206 -2.46 -9.50 -4.69
C LEU A 206 -2.65 -10.29 -3.38
N THR A 207 -2.09 -11.50 -3.28
CA THR A 207 -2.15 -12.32 -2.07
C THR A 207 -1.54 -11.61 -0.88
N ARG A 208 -0.40 -10.92 -1.05
CA ARG A 208 0.18 -10.08 -0.01
C ARG A 208 -0.82 -9.05 0.50
N PHE A 209 -1.42 -8.26 -0.38
CA PHE A 209 -2.34 -7.21 0.05
C PHE A 209 -3.63 -7.76 0.66
N VAL A 210 -4.14 -8.91 0.20
CA VAL A 210 -5.30 -9.58 0.80
C VAL A 210 -4.99 -10.02 2.23
N ILE A 211 -3.85 -10.68 2.46
CA ILE A 211 -3.42 -11.07 3.81
C ILE A 211 -3.25 -9.83 4.70
N MET A 212 -2.60 -8.78 4.18
CA MET A 212 -2.42 -7.53 4.94
C MET A 212 -3.74 -6.84 5.25
N LEU A 213 -4.70 -6.83 4.33
CA LEU A 213 -6.02 -6.25 4.54
C LEU A 213 -6.77 -6.98 5.66
N ALA A 214 -6.84 -8.31 5.60
CA ALA A 214 -7.52 -9.11 6.61
C ALA A 214 -6.94 -8.88 8.01
N LEU A 215 -5.60 -8.87 8.12
CA LEU A 215 -4.92 -8.60 9.39
C LEU A 215 -5.13 -7.16 9.87
N ASN A 216 -5.05 -6.16 8.97
CA ASN A 216 -5.27 -4.76 9.34
C ASN A 216 -6.71 -4.52 9.84
N ILE A 217 -7.72 -5.13 9.21
CA ILE A 217 -9.11 -5.06 9.66
C ILE A 217 -9.25 -5.70 11.04
N TRP A 218 -8.64 -6.87 11.25
CA TRP A 218 -8.71 -7.57 12.53
C TRP A 218 -8.06 -6.77 13.67
N VAL A 219 -6.86 -6.22 13.43
CA VAL A 219 -6.20 -5.35 14.41
C VAL A 219 -7.06 -4.11 14.66
N THR A 220 -7.59 -3.45 13.62
CA THR A 220 -8.46 -2.27 13.77
C THR A 220 -9.70 -2.59 14.62
N GLY A 221 -10.40 -3.69 14.34
CA GLY A 221 -11.56 -4.12 15.11
C GLY A 221 -11.22 -4.40 16.57
N THR A 222 -10.05 -4.99 16.83
CA THR A 222 -9.58 -5.27 18.20
C THR A 222 -9.20 -4.00 18.95
N VAL A 223 -8.53 -3.05 18.29
CA VAL A 223 -8.24 -1.73 18.86
C VAL A 223 -9.54 -1.00 19.21
N LEU A 224 -10.55 -1.02 18.33
CA LEU A 224 -11.84 -0.38 18.59
C LEU A 224 -12.59 -1.05 19.75
N ARG A 225 -12.51 -2.37 19.87
CA ARG A 225 -13.14 -3.13 20.96
C ARG A 225 -12.51 -2.83 22.33
N TYR A 226 -11.19 -2.69 22.40
CA TYR A 226 -10.47 -2.39 23.65
C TYR A 226 -10.22 -0.90 23.87
N ARG A 227 -10.84 -0.05 23.06
CA ARG A 227 -10.80 1.39 23.24
C ARG A 227 -11.65 1.76 24.45
N LYS A 228 -10.98 2.11 25.56
CA LYS A 228 -11.66 2.73 26.69
C LYS A 228 -12.13 4.13 26.27
N PRO A 229 -13.36 4.57 26.64
CA PRO A 229 -13.76 5.95 26.46
C PRO A 229 -12.79 6.83 27.25
N ARG A 230 -12.14 7.79 26.59
CA ARG A 230 -11.43 8.87 27.30
C ARG A 230 -12.49 9.60 28.12
N SER A 231 -12.47 9.50 29.45
CA SER A 231 -13.15 10.51 30.25
C SER A 231 -12.48 11.83 29.90
N LYS A 232 -13.26 12.78 29.37
CA LYS A 232 -12.81 14.16 29.28
C LYS A 232 -12.58 14.61 30.72
N ALA A 233 -11.32 14.75 31.12
CA ALA A 233 -11.00 15.58 32.26
C ALA A 233 -11.13 17.02 31.79
N GLU A 234 -12.17 17.69 32.27
CA GLU A 234 -12.28 19.16 32.31
C GLU A 234 -11.15 19.75 33.15
#